data_AF-A0A9W6RCU2-F1
#
_entry.id   AF-A0A9W6RCU2-F1
#
_cell.length_a   1.000
_cell.length_b   1.000
_cell.length_c   1.000
_cell.angle_alpha   90.00
_cell.angle_beta   90.00
_cell.angle_gamma   90.00
#
_symmetry.space_group_name_H-M   'P 1'
#
loop_
_entity.id
_entity.type
_entity.pdbx_description
1 polymer ?
#
loop_
_entity_poly.entity_id
_entity_poly.type
_entity_poly.pdbx_seq_one_letter_code
_entity_poly.pdbx_strand_id
1 'polypeptide(L)' 'MLVRIPGNRSAENAARRLADKMNTLPELFKNSITWDQGREMSQHAQFTIATGMPVDFCDPHSPWQRGSNENT' A
#
# COMPACT_ATOMS: atom_id res chain seq x y z
N MET A 1 4.15 9.07 3.53
CA MET A 1 2.76 9.28 4.01
C MET A 1 2.43 8.15 4.97
N LEU A 2 1.86 8.44 6.15
CA LEU A 2 1.45 7.41 7.12
C LEU A 2 -0.09 7.33 7.16
N VAL A 3 -0.63 6.12 7.18
CA VAL A 3 -2.07 5.85 7.34
C VAL A 3 -2.29 5.06 8.62
N ARG A 4 -3.02 5.65 9.56
CA ARG A 4 -3.37 4.97 10.80
C ARG A 4 -4.49 3.96 10.54
N ILE A 5 -4.27 2.71 10.93
CA ILE A 5 -5.27 1.63 10.87
C ILE A 5 -5.71 1.31 12.31
N PRO A 6 -6.76 1.96 12.83
CA PRO A 6 -7.35 1.59 14.11
C PRO A 6 -8.11 0.26 14.01
N GLY A 7 -8.07 -0.52 15.10
CA GLY A 7 -8.78 -1.79 15.20
C GLY A 7 -7.98 -2.95 14.62
N ASN A 8 -8.62 -3.78 13.79
CA ASN A 8 -7.95 -4.94 13.20
C ASN A 8 -6.99 -4.52 12.08
N ARG A 9 -5.84 -5.19 12.00
CA ARG A 9 -4.85 -5.04 10.93
C ARG A 9 -5.12 -6.03 9.80
N SER A 10 -6.40 -6.20 9.46
CA SER A 10 -6.78 -7.07 8.35
C SER A 10 -6.34 -6.47 7.03
N ALA A 11 -6.05 -7.32 6.05
CA ALA A 11 -5.64 -6.86 4.72
C ALA A 11 -6.69 -5.98 4.04
N GLU A 12 -7.97 -6.29 4.24
CA GLU A 12 -9.09 -5.49 3.75
C GLU A 12 -9.11 -4.09 4.36
N ASN A 13 -8.98 -3.98 5.69
CA ASN A 13 -9.00 -2.68 6.37
C ASN A 13 -7.77 -1.84 6.00
N ALA A 14 -6.61 -2.48 5.80
CA ALA A 14 -5.40 -1.82 5.31
C ALA A 14 -5.57 -1.29 3.89
N ALA A 15 -5.99 -2.14 2.94
CA ALA A 15 -6.21 -1.78 1.55
C ALA A 15 -7.24 -0.65 1.41
N ARG A 16 -8.39 -0.77 2.08
CA ARG A 16 -9.46 0.23 2.05
C ARG A 16 -8.99 1.59 2.53
N ARG A 17 -8.36 1.66 3.71
CA ARG A 17 -7.91 2.94 4.29
C ARG A 17 -6.81 3.59 3.47
N LEU A 18 -5.92 2.79 2.89
CA LEU A 18 -4.90 3.34 2.02
C LEU A 18 -5.52 3.87 0.72
N ALA A 19 -6.47 3.15 0.12
CA ALA A 19 -7.20 3.60 -1.05
C ALA A 19 -7.92 4.94 -0.79
N ASP A 20 -8.65 5.03 0.33
CA ASP A 20 -9.32 6.27 0.77
C ASP A 20 -8.31 7.43 0.81
N LYS A 21 -7.12 7.19 1.37
CA LYS A 21 -6.09 8.21 1.49
C LYS A 21 -5.48 8.58 0.13
N MET A 22 -5.16 7.60 -0.72
CA MET A 22 -4.62 7.85 -2.05
C MET A 22 -5.60 8.63 -2.91
N ASN A 23 -6.89 8.36 -2.79
CA ASN A 23 -7.93 9.11 -3.51
C ASN A 23 -8.03 10.59 -3.10
N THR A 24 -7.45 11.00 -1.97
CA THR A 24 -7.33 12.43 -1.61
C THR A 24 -6.18 13.15 -2.30
N LEU A 25 -5.26 12.42 -2.94
CA LEU A 25 -4.13 13.01 -3.64
C LEU A 25 -4.54 13.46 -5.06
N PRO A 26 -3.97 14.55 -5.58
CA PRO A 26 -4.06 14.88 -7.00
C PRO A 26 -3.54 13.74 -7.88
N GLU A 27 -4.14 13.55 -9.06
CA GLU A 27 -3.77 12.51 -10.03
C GLU A 27 -2.27 12.49 -10.37
N LEU A 28 -1.63 13.67 -10.40
CA LEU A 28 -0.19 13.81 -10.64
C LEU A 28 0.71 13.02 -9.67
N PHE A 29 0.17 12.65 -8.50
CA PHE A 29 0.89 11.89 -7.48
C PHE A 29 0.50 10.40 -7.43
N LYS A 30 -0.41 9.93 -8.30
CA LYS A 30 -0.95 8.56 -8.30
C LYS A 30 -0.30 7.66 -9.36
N ASN A 31 1.02 7.58 -9.38
CA ASN A 31 1.73 6.78 -10.40
C ASN A 31 1.74 5.28 -10.07
N SER A 32 2.34 4.89 -8.96
CA SER A 32 2.37 3.51 -8.48
C SER A 32 2.66 3.47 -6.98
N ILE A 33 2.42 2.33 -6.36
CA ILE A 33 2.86 2.06 -5.00
C ILE A 33 3.67 0.76 -4.95
N THR A 34 4.81 0.80 -4.26
CA THR A 34 5.60 -0.39 -3.98
C THR A 34 5.33 -0.87 -2.55
N TRP A 35 4.96 -2.13 -2.39
CA TRP A 35 4.62 -2.73 -1.09
C TRP A 35 5.49 -3.94 -0.77
N ASP A 36 5.50 -4.32 0.52
CA ASP A 36 6.11 -5.57 0.96
C ASP A 36 5.15 -6.76 0.75
N GLN A 37 5.69 -7.97 0.92
CA GLN A 37 4.93 -9.22 0.79
C GLN A 37 4.18 -9.61 2.08
N GLY A 38 3.86 -8.65 2.93
CA GLY A 38 3.14 -8.89 4.18
C GLY A 38 1.74 -9.46 3.95
N ARG A 39 1.25 -10.25 4.91
CA ARG A 39 -0.12 -10.84 4.85
C ARG A 39 -1.23 -9.80 4.82
N GLU A 40 -0.93 -8.58 5.26
CA GLU A 40 -1.84 -7.43 5.18
C GLU A 40 -2.09 -7.01 3.71
N MET A 41 -1.39 -7.61 2.73
CA MET A 41 -1.47 -7.26 1.30
C MET A 41 -2.17 -8.29 0.42
N SER A 42 -2.86 -9.26 1.02
CA SER A 42 -3.70 -10.21 0.27
C SER A 42 -4.83 -9.54 -0.52
N GLN A 43 -5.18 -8.29 -0.19
CA GLN A 43 -6.23 -7.51 -0.86
C GLN A 43 -5.70 -6.37 -1.77
N HIS A 44 -4.44 -6.44 -2.22
CA HIS A 44 -3.87 -5.42 -3.14
C HIS A 44 -4.66 -5.26 -4.45
N ALA A 45 -5.28 -6.34 -4.97
CA ALA A 45 -6.12 -6.26 -6.16
C ALA A 45 -7.34 -5.34 -5.95
N GLN A 46 -7.96 -5.36 -4.77
CA GLN A 46 -9.06 -4.46 -4.43
C GLN A 46 -8.58 -3.00 -4.37
N PHE A 47 -7.37 -2.77 -3.86
CA PHE A 47 -6.75 -1.44 -3.85
C PHE A 47 -6.53 -0.92 -5.27
N THR A 48 -6.00 -1.73 -6.18
CA THR A 48 -5.79 -1.34 -7.59
C THR A 48 -7.12 -1.01 -8.27
N ILE A 49 -8.17 -1.79 -8.04
CA ILE A 49 -9.52 -1.49 -8.57
C ILE A 49 -10.04 -0.15 -8.02
N ALA A 50 -9.87 0.11 -6.72
CA ALA A 50 -10.41 1.30 -6.06
C ALA A 50 -9.66 2.60 -6.38
N THR A 51 -8.40 2.53 -6.80
CA THR A 51 -7.53 3.70 -7.01
C THR A 51 -7.04 3.86 -8.45
N GLY A 52 -7.13 2.81 -9.27
CA GLY A 52 -6.48 2.74 -10.58
C GLY A 52 -4.95 2.63 -10.50
N MET A 53 -4.37 2.56 -9.30
CA MET A 53 -2.92 2.57 -9.12
C MET A 53 -2.35 1.14 -9.17
N PRO A 54 -1.32 0.88 -10.00
CA PRO A 54 -0.60 -0.37 -9.97
C PRO A 54 0.15 -0.55 -8.65
N VAL A 55 0.20 -1.80 -8.20
CA VAL A 55 0.92 -2.22 -6.99
C VAL A 55 2.09 -3.10 -7.42
N ASP A 56 3.29 -2.66 -7.07
CA ASP A 56 4.53 -3.42 -7.27
C ASP A 56 4.95 -4.06 -5.95
N PHE A 57 5.47 -5.29 -5.99
CA PHE A 57 6.00 -5.98 -4.81
C PHE A 57 7.52 -6.06 -4.88
N CYS A 58 8.16 -5.99 -3.71
CA CYS A 58 9.57 -6.35 -3.60
C CYS A 58 9.78 -7.83 -4.00
N ASP A 59 11.00 -8.13 -4.47
CA ASP A 59 11.42 -9.49 -4.71
C ASP A 59 11.32 -10.32 -3.42
N PRO A 60 11.02 -11.63 -3.52
CA PRO A 60 10.97 -12.51 -2.35
C PRO A 60 12.23 -12.37 -1.49
N HIS A 61 12.03 -12.32 -0.18
CA HIS A 61 13.11 -12.18 0.81
C HIS A 61 13.97 -10.91 0.68
N SER A 62 13.54 -9.89 -0.07
CA SER A 62 14.31 -8.67 -0.33
C SER A 62 13.65 -7.38 0.23
N PRO A 63 13.30 -7.31 1.53
CA PRO A 63 12.61 -6.14 2.10
C PRO A 63 13.44 -4.84 2.02
N TRP A 64 14.77 -4.94 1.93
CA TRP A 64 15.69 -3.80 1.80
C TRP A 64 15.52 -3.02 0.50
N GLN A 65 14.83 -3.58 -0.52
CA GLN A 65 14.46 -2.82 -1.72
C GLN A 65 13.56 -1.61 -1.40
N ARG A 66 13.01 -1.53 -0.17
CA ARG A 66 12.35 -0.37 0.41
C ARG A 66 13.18 0.30 1.52
N GLY A 67 14.48 0.52 1.31
CA GLY A 67 15.36 1.17 2.29
C GLY A 67 14.88 2.54 2.83
N SER A 68 13.99 3.24 2.11
CA SER A 68 13.35 4.48 2.57
C SER A 68 12.21 4.30 3.58
N ASN A 69 11.74 3.06 3.79
CA ASN A 69 10.58 2.75 4.65
C ASN A 69 10.97 2.30 6.07
N GLU A 70 12.23 1.90 6.29
CA GLU A 70 12.70 1.34 7.56
C GLU A 70 13.68 2.25 8.33
N ASN A 71 14.06 3.39 7.75
CA ASN A 71 14.93 4.38 8.42
C ASN A 71 14.09 5.50 9.05
N THR A 72 13.31 5.17 10.09
CA THR A 72 12.72 6.15 11.00
C THR A 72 12.76 5.62 12.43
#